data_AF-A0A7I0J875-F1
#
_entry.id   AF-A0A7I0J875-F1
#
_cell.length_a   1.000
_cell.length_b   1.000
_cell.length_c   1.000
_cell.angle_alpha   90.00
_cell.angle_beta   90.00
_cell.angle_gamma   90.00
#
_symmetry.space_group_name_H-M   'P 1'
#
loop_
_entity.id
_entity.type
_entity.pdbx_description
1 polymer ?
#
loop_
_entity_poly.entity_id
_entity_poly.type
_entity_poly.pdbx_seq_one_letter_code
_entity_poly.pdbx_strand_id
1 'polypeptide(L)'
;GELGIHVCGGRGAHSRKTPGELLAIGDRVGLDGAALATASRLVAKVDSAAVQDGYDLYLHGFIVTDDGRWVVVQQGMNGDARQARRYHWLSEGLTSFV
;
A
#
# COMPACT_ATOMS: atom_id res chain seq x y z
N GLY A 1 13.22 -22.69 0.66
CA GLY A 1 13.42 -21.35 1.22
C GLY A 1 12.29 -20.47 0.73
N GLU A 2 11.65 -19.72 1.63
CA GLU A 2 10.76 -18.63 1.20
C GLU A 2 11.60 -17.49 0.60
N LEU A 3 11.02 -16.72 -0.31
CA LEU A 3 11.70 -15.60 -0.99
C LEU A 3 11.84 -14.35 -0.11
N GLY A 4 11.27 -14.36 1.11
CA GLY A 4 11.25 -13.21 2.01
C GLY A 4 10.46 -12.02 1.47
N ILE A 5 9.41 -12.27 0.68
CA ILE A 5 8.52 -11.27 0.07
C ILE A 5 7.08 -11.60 0.46
N HIS A 6 6.36 -10.60 0.97
CA HIS A 6 4.96 -10.70 1.37
C HIS A 6 4.11 -9.70 0.61
N VAL A 7 2.93 -10.13 0.15
CA VAL A 7 1.99 -9.31 -0.62
C VAL A 7 0.69 -9.20 0.16
N CYS A 8 0.26 -7.96 0.41
CA CYS A 8 -0.94 -7.63 1.17
C CYS A 8 -1.91 -6.80 0.33
N GLY A 9 -3.19 -6.86 0.69
CA GLY A 9 -4.26 -6.11 0.06
C GLY A 9 -4.91 -6.80 -1.12
N GLY A 10 -5.39 -6.00 -2.06
CA GLY A 10 -6.24 -6.42 -3.16
C GLY A 10 -7.38 -5.44 -3.38
N ARG A 11 -8.53 -5.96 -3.81
CA ARG A 11 -9.72 -5.15 -4.14
C ARG A 11 -10.75 -5.19 -3.03
N GLY A 12 -11.57 -4.14 -2.94
CA GLY A 12 -12.78 -4.11 -2.12
C GLY A 12 -12.53 -4.38 -0.64
N ALA A 13 -12.97 -5.53 -0.13
CA ALA A 13 -12.76 -5.89 1.28
C ALA A 13 -11.29 -6.21 1.60
N HIS A 14 -10.50 -6.70 0.63
CA HIS A 14 -9.11 -7.07 0.84
C HIS A 14 -8.20 -5.85 1.05
N SER A 15 -8.42 -4.74 0.31
CA SER A 15 -7.66 -3.50 0.54
C SER A 15 -7.81 -2.98 1.97
N ARG A 16 -8.97 -3.17 2.59
CA ARG A 16 -9.23 -2.76 3.99
C ARG A 16 -8.58 -3.68 5.02
N LYS A 17 -8.17 -4.89 4.63
CA LYS A 17 -7.50 -5.86 5.52
C LYS A 17 -5.99 -5.68 5.59
N THR A 18 -5.39 -4.94 4.64
CA THR A 18 -3.93 -4.72 4.57
C THR A 18 -3.28 -4.35 5.89
N PRO A 19 -3.83 -3.42 6.72
CA PRO A 19 -3.23 -3.14 8.03
C PRO A 19 -3.12 -4.36 8.95
N GLY A 20 -4.11 -5.27 8.94
CA GLY A 20 -4.09 -6.49 9.74
C GLY A 20 -3.13 -7.54 9.19
N GLU A 21 -3.03 -7.65 7.86
CA GLU A 21 -2.05 -8.52 7.20
C GLU A 21 -0.61 -8.10 7.53
N LEU A 22 -0.34 -6.79 7.51
CA LEU A 22 0.98 -6.23 7.85
C LEU A 22 1.36 -6.42 9.31
N LEU A 23 0.39 -6.33 10.23
CA LEU A 23 0.61 -6.68 11.64
C LEU A 23 1.01 -8.16 11.78
N ALA A 24 0.24 -9.07 11.17
CA ALA A 24 0.53 -10.50 11.23
C ALA A 24 1.88 -10.88 10.59
N ILE A 25 2.29 -10.19 9.52
CA ILE A 25 3.62 -10.36 8.94
C ILE A 25 4.69 -9.84 9.90
N GLY A 26 4.51 -8.64 10.46
CA GLY A 26 5.43 -8.06 11.44
C GLY A 26 5.71 -9.01 12.61
N ASP A 27 4.66 -9.59 13.19
CA ASP A 27 4.77 -10.57 14.27
C ASP A 27 5.56 -11.83 13.86
N ARG A 28 5.44 -12.26 12.60
CA ARG A 28 6.08 -13.48 12.09
C ARG A 28 7.56 -13.29 11.75
N VAL A 29 7.92 -12.14 11.18
CA VAL A 29 9.27 -11.90 10.64
C VAL A 29 10.09 -10.86 11.43
N GLY A 30 9.53 -10.32 12.52
CA GLY A 30 10.23 -9.38 13.40
C GLY A 30 10.28 -7.95 12.88
N LEU A 31 9.30 -7.53 12.08
CA LEU A 31 9.16 -6.16 11.59
C LEU A 31 8.16 -5.36 12.42
N ASP A 32 8.28 -4.03 12.40
CA ASP A 32 7.27 -3.13 12.97
C ASP A 32 6.02 -3.10 12.07
N GLY A 33 5.12 -4.06 12.27
CA GLY A 33 3.86 -4.16 11.54
C GLY A 33 2.94 -2.96 11.74
N ALA A 34 3.04 -2.24 12.87
CA ALA A 34 2.23 -1.06 13.14
C ALA A 34 2.70 0.15 12.33
N ALA A 35 4.01 0.33 12.18
CA ALA A 35 4.59 1.32 11.29
C ALA A 35 4.21 1.04 9.82
N LEU A 36 4.30 -0.23 9.38
CA LEU A 36 3.88 -0.64 8.03
C LEU A 36 2.38 -0.39 7.79
N ALA A 37 1.53 -0.73 8.76
CA ALA A 37 0.09 -0.46 8.70
C ALA A 37 -0.22 1.04 8.63
N THR A 38 0.57 1.87 9.31
CA THR A 38 0.47 3.33 9.25
C THR A 38 0.87 3.85 7.87
N ALA A 39 2.00 3.38 7.33
CA ALA A 39 2.44 3.73 5.97
C ALA A 39 1.39 3.36 4.92
N SER A 40 0.82 2.15 4.99
CA SER A 40 -0.27 1.70 4.11
C SER A 40 -1.46 2.67 4.10
N ARG A 41 -1.90 3.13 5.28
CA ARG A 41 -3.01 4.07 5.43
C ARG A 41 -2.66 5.46 4.89
N LEU A 42 -1.46 5.95 5.16
CA LEU A 42 -1.00 7.27 4.70
C LEU A 42 -0.90 7.31 3.18
N VAL A 43 -0.27 6.31 2.56
CA VAL A 43 -0.22 6.19 1.09
C VAL A 43 -1.64 6.21 0.50
N ALA A 44 -2.55 5.40 1.05
CA ALA A 44 -3.93 5.38 0.59
C ALA A 44 -4.62 6.73 0.72
N LYS A 45 -4.31 7.52 1.76
CA LYS A 45 -4.86 8.87 1.94
C LYS A 45 -4.23 9.92 1.05
N VAL A 46 -2.94 9.86 0.80
CA VAL A 46 -2.31 10.80 -0.15
C VAL A 46 -2.89 10.59 -1.54
N ASP A 47 -2.91 9.34 -2.02
CA ASP A 47 -3.43 9.04 -3.36
C ASP A 47 -4.92 9.36 -3.52
N SER A 48 -5.76 9.09 -2.51
CA SER A 48 -7.21 9.32 -2.60
C SER A 48 -7.68 10.74 -2.25
N ALA A 49 -6.93 11.49 -1.44
CA ALA A 49 -7.40 12.78 -0.91
C ALA A 49 -6.45 13.95 -1.16
N ALA A 50 -5.14 13.73 -1.16
CA ALA A 50 -4.17 14.83 -1.34
C ALA A 50 -3.88 15.11 -2.82
N VAL A 51 -3.78 14.07 -3.66
CA VAL A 51 -3.47 14.21 -5.09
C VAL A 51 -4.59 14.91 -5.87
N GLN A 52 -5.85 14.71 -5.49
CA GLN A 52 -7.03 15.39 -6.06
C GLN A 52 -7.14 15.30 -7.60
N ASP A 53 -6.73 14.18 -8.19
CA ASP A 53 -6.72 14.00 -9.65
C ASP A 53 -8.04 13.42 -10.21
N GLY A 54 -9.04 13.21 -9.35
CA GLY A 54 -10.36 12.69 -9.75
C GLY A 54 -10.38 11.19 -10.06
N TYR A 55 -9.46 10.40 -9.50
CA TYR A 55 -9.48 8.94 -9.60
C TYR A 55 -9.83 8.30 -8.25
N ASP A 56 -10.79 7.38 -8.26
CA ASP A 56 -11.17 6.63 -7.06
C ASP A 56 -10.35 5.35 -6.93
N LEU A 57 -9.80 5.09 -5.73
CA LEU A 57 -9.00 3.89 -5.48
C LEU A 57 -9.83 2.61 -5.62
N TYR A 58 -9.35 1.71 -6.48
CA TYR A 58 -9.94 0.42 -6.79
C TYR A 58 -9.11 -0.76 -6.28
N LEU A 59 -7.78 -0.63 -6.31
CA LEU A 59 -6.82 -1.64 -5.86
C LEU A 59 -5.80 -0.99 -4.92
N HIS A 60 -5.49 -1.68 -3.82
CA HIS A 60 -4.38 -1.38 -2.92
C HIS A 60 -3.49 -2.61 -2.80
N GLY A 61 -2.25 -2.55 -3.27
CA GLY A 61 -1.27 -3.61 -3.09
C GLY A 61 -0.08 -3.10 -2.29
N PHE A 62 0.25 -3.77 -1.19
CA PHE A 62 1.42 -3.47 -0.37
C PHE A 62 2.36 -4.67 -0.42
N ILE A 63 3.58 -4.49 -0.91
CA ILE A 63 4.60 -5.53 -0.97
C ILE A 63 5.71 -5.17 0.01
N VAL A 64 6.08 -6.10 0.89
CA VAL A 64 7.12 -5.92 1.90
C VAL A 64 8.09 -7.09 1.92
N THR A 65 9.37 -6.80 2.11
CA THR A 65 10.42 -7.79 2.26
C THR A 65 10.75 -8.03 3.74
N ASP A 66 11.40 -9.15 4.05
CA ASP A 66 11.85 -9.48 5.42
C ASP A 66 12.83 -8.44 6.01
N ASP A 67 13.54 -7.68 5.16
CA ASP A 67 14.41 -6.57 5.58
C ASP A 67 13.67 -5.22 5.69
N GLY A 68 12.33 -5.23 5.61
CA GLY A 68 11.47 -4.08 5.88
C GLY A 68 11.34 -3.08 4.73
N ARG A 69 11.93 -3.35 3.56
CA ARG A 69 11.70 -2.53 2.37
C ARG A 69 10.30 -2.80 1.84
N TRP A 70 9.66 -1.77 1.31
CA TRP A 70 8.31 -1.93 0.79
C TRP A 70 8.02 -1.04 -0.40
N VAL A 71 7.04 -1.48 -1.18
CA VAL A 71 6.43 -0.71 -2.26
C VAL A 71 4.92 -0.82 -2.15
N VAL A 72 4.21 0.28 -2.39
CA VAL A 72 2.77 0.28 -2.57
C VAL A 72 2.46 0.55 -4.04
N VAL A 73 1.65 -0.33 -4.63
CA VAL A 73 1.10 -0.16 -5.97
C VAL A 73 -0.42 -0.04 -5.84
N GLN A 74 -0.92 1.14 -6.18
CA GLN A 74 -2.35 1.40 -6.18
C GLN A 74 -2.89 1.55 -7.59
N GLN A 75 -4.19 1.28 -7.76
CA GLN A 75 -4.90 1.59 -8.99
C GLN A 75 -6.11 2.47 -8.67
N GLY A 76 -6.14 3.67 -9.24
CA GLY A 76 -7.29 4.54 -9.30
C GLY A 76 -8.06 4.35 -10.61
N MET A 77 -9.38 4.57 -10.57
CA MET A 77 -10.28 4.51 -11.73
C MET A 77 -10.99 5.86 -11.89
N ASN A 78 -11.04 6.35 -13.13
CA ASN A 78 -11.87 7.50 -13.50
C ASN A 78 -12.90 7.05 -14.55
N GLY A 79 -14.18 7.08 -14.17
CA GLY A 79 -15.28 6.62 -15.01
C GLY A 79 -15.54 7.51 -16.22
N ASP A 80 -15.43 8.83 -16.05
CA ASP A 80 -15.70 9.82 -17.09
C ASP A 80 -14.63 9.80 -18.19
N ALA A 81 -13.36 9.77 -17.78
CA ALA A 81 -12.21 9.67 -18.67
C ALA A 81 -12.01 8.26 -19.24
N ARG A 82 -12.69 7.24 -18.69
CA ARG A 82 -12.52 5.81 -19.02
C ARG A 82 -11.07 5.36 -18.90
N GLN A 83 -10.39 5.82 -17.85
CA GLN A 83 -8.97 5.58 -17.62
C GLN A 83 -8.72 4.93 -16.26
N ALA A 84 -7.62 4.18 -16.19
CA ALA A 84 -7.04 3.70 -14.95
C ALA A 84 -5.67 4.37 -14.76
N ARG A 85 -5.36 4.76 -13.53
CA ARG A 85 -4.07 5.33 -13.15
C ARG A 85 -3.44 4.46 -12.07
N ARG A 86 -2.12 4.25 -12.16
CA ARG A 86 -1.35 3.58 -11.10
C ARG A 86 -0.49 4.56 -10.33
N TYR A 87 -0.51 4.44 -9.01
CA TYR A 87 0.33 5.21 -8.09
C TYR A 87 1.34 4.26 -7.45
N HIS A 88 2.60 4.68 -7.40
CA HIS A 88 3.68 3.86 -6.87
C HIS A 88 4.41 4.64 -5.78
N TRP A 89 4.52 4.03 -4.61
CA TRP A 89 5.30 4.53 -3.48
C TRP A 89 6.39 3.54 -3.15
N LEU A 90 7.63 4.00 -3.03
CA LEU A 90 8.78 3.18 -2.66
C LEU A 90 9.32 3.67 -1.31
N SER A 91 9.64 2.75 -0.40
CA SER A 91 10.21 3.11 0.91
C SER A 91 11.60 3.73 0.83
N GLU A 92 12.35 3.42 -0.24
CA GLU A 92 13.69 3.94 -0.47
C GLU A 92 13.68 5.46 -0.68
N GLY A 93 14.43 6.19 0.16
CA GLY A 93 14.52 7.65 0.09
C GLY A 93 13.27 8.40 0.58
N LEU A 94 12.24 7.70 1.06
CA LEU A 94 11.04 8.33 1.60
C LEU A 94 11.34 9.03 2.93
N THR A 95 11.25 10.36 2.95
CA THR A 95 11.47 11.19 4.15
C THR A 95 10.19 11.80 4.71
N SER A 96 9.17 11.96 3.86
CA SER A 96 7.86 12.48 4.21
C SER A 96 6.78 11.90 3.29
N PHE A 97 5.54 11.87 3.75
CA PHE A 97 4.37 11.54 2.93
C PHE A 97 3.74 12.77 2.25
N VAL A 98 4.23 13.97 2.58
CA VAL A 98 3.83 15.28 2.00
C VAL A 98 4.99 16.26 1.93
#